data_AF-A0A2E6NJ20-F1
#
_entry.id   AF-A0A2E6NJ20-F1
#
_cell.length_a   1.000
_cell.length_b   1.000
_cell.length_c   1.000
_cell.angle_alpha   90.00
_cell.angle_beta   90.00
_cell.angle_gamma   90.00
#
_symmetry.space_group_name_H-M   'P 1'
#
loop_
_entity.id
_entity.type
_entity.pdbx_description
1 polymer ?
#
loop_
_entity_poly.entity_id
_entity_poly.type
_entity_poly.pdbx_seq_one_letter_code
_entity_poly.pdbx_strand_id
1 'polypeptide(L)'
;MSAKFGAIGIAIALQLGAIAGLILIVNKDNSTVHEQLNSVPRATSVVEEKNNTPRLAMTGSGWRLVGQFSAHYALILEVEAENLSDAKFIAQQLAEPVKNSYNEILVYFFPPDGQGGLPDRRVQWTESTGYVEVNLRSQ
;
A
#
# COMPACT_ATOMS: atom_id res chain seq x y z
N MET A 1 -21.44 -3.43 -41.79
CA MET A 1 -22.41 -2.52 -41.12
C MET A 1 -22.86 -3.22 -39.84
N SER A 2 -22.84 -2.69 -38.63
CA SER A 2 -22.27 -1.48 -38.04
C SER A 2 -22.23 -1.73 -36.53
N ALA A 3 -21.20 -1.19 -35.87
CA ALA A 3 -20.92 -1.29 -34.45
C ALA A 3 -21.98 -0.64 -33.54
N LYS A 4 -22.03 -1.06 -32.26
CA LYS A 4 -22.27 -0.19 -31.10
C LYS A 4 -21.59 -0.74 -29.83
N PHE A 5 -20.30 -0.42 -29.65
CA PHE A 5 -19.68 -0.34 -28.32
C PHE A 5 -19.96 1.06 -27.80
N GLY A 6 -20.68 1.18 -26.68
CA GLY A 6 -21.04 2.49 -26.13
C GLY A 6 -21.29 2.42 -24.64
N ALA A 7 -20.48 3.18 -23.90
CA ALA A 7 -20.76 3.73 -22.59
C ALA A 7 -20.59 2.82 -21.35
N ILE A 8 -19.34 2.45 -21.02
CA ILE A 8 -18.91 2.26 -19.62
C ILE A 8 -17.53 2.90 -19.44
N GLY A 9 -17.37 4.14 -19.93
CA GLY A 9 -16.09 4.86 -19.92
C GLY A 9 -16.07 6.12 -19.06
N ILE A 10 -17.18 6.49 -18.41
CA ILE A 10 -17.35 7.86 -17.86
C ILE A 10 -17.86 7.84 -16.40
N ALA A 11 -17.38 6.90 -15.57
CA ALA A 11 -17.69 6.91 -14.13
C ALA A 11 -16.50 6.65 -13.20
N ILE A 12 -15.29 6.44 -13.73
CA ILE A 12 -14.08 6.25 -12.89
C ILE A 12 -13.27 7.56 -12.76
N ALA A 13 -13.50 8.55 -13.64
CA ALA A 13 -12.70 9.77 -13.66
C ALA A 13 -12.97 10.76 -12.52
N LEU A 14 -14.08 10.63 -11.78
CA LEU A 14 -14.49 11.64 -10.78
C LEU A 14 -14.04 11.34 -9.35
N GLN A 15 -13.58 10.13 -9.01
CA GLN A 15 -13.09 9.82 -7.65
C GLN A 15 -11.59 10.06 -7.45
N LEU A 16 -10.77 10.04 -8.51
CA LEU A 16 -9.32 10.28 -8.40
C LEU A 16 -8.97 11.77 -8.19
N GLY A 17 -9.87 12.69 -8.57
CA GLY A 17 -9.64 14.13 -8.40
C GLY A 17 -9.65 14.60 -6.94
N ALA A 18 -10.45 13.97 -6.08
CA ALA A 18 -10.59 14.39 -4.67
C ALA A 18 -9.35 14.03 -3.83
N ILE A 19 -8.67 12.91 -4.15
CA ILE A 19 -7.46 12.48 -3.45
C ILE A 19 -6.24 13.28 -3.92
N ALA A 20 -6.13 13.56 -5.22
CA ALA A 20 -5.04 14.39 -5.76
C ALA A 20 -5.12 15.85 -5.28
N GLY A 21 -6.33 16.40 -5.10
CA GLY A 21 -6.54 17.74 -4.57
C GLY A 21 -6.02 17.91 -3.14
N LEU A 22 -6.12 16.89 -2.29
CA LEU A 22 -5.60 16.93 -0.93
C LEU A 22 -4.06 16.94 -0.89
N ILE A 23 -3.42 16.25 -1.83
CA ILE A 23 -1.96 16.17 -1.95
C ILE A 23 -1.37 17.51 -2.45
N LEU A 24 -2.08 18.23 -3.31
CA LEU A 24 -1.58 19.51 -3.87
C LEU A 24 -1.76 20.73 -2.96
N ILE A 25 -2.68 20.70 -1.99
CA ILE A 25 -2.88 21.84 -1.07
C ILE A 25 -1.72 21.97 -0.06
N VAL A 26 -1.04 20.87 0.28
CA VAL A 26 0.07 20.90 1.25
C VAL A 26 1.41 21.33 0.63
N ASN A 27 1.56 21.29 -0.69
CA ASN A 27 2.86 21.49 -1.35
C ASN A 27 3.06 22.87 -2.00
N LYS A 28 2.27 23.90 -1.63
CA LYS A 28 2.26 25.19 -2.34
C LYS A 28 3.37 26.18 -1.95
N ASP A 29 4.21 25.89 -0.96
CA ASP A 29 5.16 26.89 -0.44
C ASP A 29 6.64 26.67 -0.79
N ASN A 30 7.01 25.70 -1.62
CA ASN A 30 8.41 25.52 -2.05
C ASN A 30 8.57 25.63 -3.57
N SER A 31 8.54 26.87 -4.06
CA SER A 31 9.12 27.22 -5.36
C SER A 31 10.37 28.05 -5.13
N THR A 32 11.53 27.49 -5.44
CA THR A 32 12.65 28.22 -6.07
C THR A 32 13.76 27.23 -6.49
N VAL A 33 14.07 27.24 -7.81
CA VAL A 33 15.46 27.23 -8.37
C VAL A 33 16.16 25.84 -8.40
N HIS A 34 16.70 25.27 -9.49
CA HIS A 34 16.98 25.62 -10.90
C HIS A 34 17.01 24.34 -11.77
N GLU A 35 16.77 24.47 -13.08
CA GLU A 35 17.11 23.47 -14.10
C GLU A 35 18.63 23.15 -14.14
N GLN A 36 18.99 21.86 -14.25
CA GLN A 36 20.15 21.47 -15.05
C GLN A 36 19.95 20.07 -15.65
N LEU A 37 19.80 20.04 -16.98
CA LEU A 37 19.80 18.85 -17.82
C LEU A 37 21.13 18.08 -17.72
N ASN A 38 21.03 16.77 -17.96
CA ASN A 38 22.08 15.80 -18.32
C ASN A 38 22.80 15.07 -17.18
N SER A 39 22.25 13.92 -16.81
CA SER A 39 22.99 12.65 -16.78
C SER A 39 22.01 11.50 -16.56
N VAL A 40 21.96 10.53 -17.48
CA VAL A 40 21.44 9.20 -17.17
C VAL A 40 22.59 8.41 -16.55
N PRO A 41 22.46 7.93 -15.31
CA PRO A 41 23.08 6.68 -14.92
C PRO A 41 22.01 5.66 -14.54
N ARG A 42 21.96 4.59 -15.34
CA ARG A 42 21.84 3.19 -14.96
C ARG A 42 21.28 2.91 -13.55
N ALA A 43 20.17 2.17 -13.54
CA ALA A 43 19.50 1.55 -12.39
C ALA A 43 20.44 1.34 -11.20
N THR A 44 20.30 2.21 -10.21
CA THR A 44 20.87 2.01 -8.88
C THR A 44 19.69 1.71 -7.97
N SER A 45 19.69 0.52 -7.39
CA SER A 45 18.75 0.09 -6.36
C SER A 45 18.58 1.21 -5.35
N VAL A 46 17.37 1.75 -5.28
CA VAL A 46 16.94 2.64 -4.22
C VAL A 46 16.85 1.79 -2.95
N VAL A 47 17.99 1.61 -2.29
CA VAL A 47 18.04 1.38 -0.85
C VAL A 47 17.83 2.76 -0.26
N GLU A 48 16.59 3.28 -0.34
CA GLU A 48 16.25 4.52 0.34
C GLU A 48 16.22 4.26 1.84
N GLU A 49 17.16 4.92 2.48
CA GLU A 49 17.30 5.18 3.90
C GLU A 49 15.92 5.40 4.59
N LYS A 50 15.37 4.35 5.20
CA LYS A 50 14.12 4.33 6.01
C LYS A 50 14.11 5.35 7.18
N ASN A 51 15.17 6.12 7.38
CA ASN A 51 15.41 6.86 8.62
C ASN A 51 14.89 8.32 8.62
N ASN A 52 14.53 8.88 7.46
CA ASN A 52 14.22 10.32 7.35
C ASN A 52 12.74 10.62 7.03
N THR A 53 11.90 9.61 6.81
CA THR A 53 10.45 9.80 6.68
C THR A 53 9.82 9.81 8.08
N PRO A 54 9.05 10.84 8.46
CA PRO A 54 8.33 10.83 9.73
C PRO A 54 7.45 9.58 9.82
N ARG A 55 7.70 8.71 10.80
CA ARG A 55 6.85 7.52 11.01
C ARG A 55 5.45 7.99 11.34
N LEU A 56 4.46 7.48 10.62
CA LEU A 56 3.05 7.73 10.94
C LEU A 56 2.79 7.26 12.37
N ALA A 57 2.04 8.07 13.13
CA ALA A 57 1.55 7.62 14.44
C ALA A 57 0.69 6.37 14.24
N MET A 58 0.75 5.45 15.21
CA MET A 58 -0.18 4.32 15.19
C MET A 58 -1.61 4.81 15.38
N THR A 59 -2.54 4.08 14.78
CA THR A 59 -3.96 4.25 15.08
C THR A 59 -4.20 3.94 16.55
N GLY A 60 -5.33 4.39 17.13
CA GLY A 60 -5.69 4.08 18.51
C GLY A 60 -5.84 2.58 18.82
N SER A 61 -5.80 1.72 17.80
CA SER A 61 -5.80 0.25 17.89
C SER A 61 -4.41 -0.39 17.77
N GLY A 62 -3.32 0.40 17.85
CA GLY A 62 -1.96 -0.14 17.98
C GLY A 62 -1.37 -0.72 16.68
N TRP A 63 -1.82 -0.23 15.52
CA TRP A 63 -1.23 -0.58 14.22
C TRP A 63 -1.22 0.59 13.25
N ARG A 64 -0.36 0.51 12.23
CA ARG A 64 -0.28 1.46 11.10
C ARG A 64 0.08 0.75 9.79
N LEU A 65 -0.48 1.22 8.68
CA LEU A 65 -0.03 0.85 7.34
C LEU A 65 1.26 1.64 7.02
N VAL A 66 2.32 0.94 6.68
CA VAL A 66 3.65 1.54 6.39
C VAL A 66 4.10 1.37 4.95
N GLY A 67 3.48 0.46 4.21
CA GLY A 67 3.81 0.20 2.81
C GLY A 67 2.61 -0.33 2.04
N GLN A 68 2.54 0.06 0.77
CA GLN A 68 1.55 -0.43 -0.18
C GLN A 68 2.20 -0.56 -1.55
N PHE A 69 2.05 -1.74 -2.16
CA PHE A 69 2.54 -2.03 -3.50
C PHE A 69 1.53 -2.91 -4.24
N SER A 70 1.45 -2.79 -5.56
CA SER A 70 0.58 -3.65 -6.36
C SER A 70 1.27 -4.05 -7.67
N ALA A 71 1.11 -5.32 -8.05
CA ALA A 71 1.59 -5.86 -9.32
C ALA A 71 0.72 -7.04 -9.73
N HIS A 72 0.44 -7.18 -11.04
CA HIS A 72 -0.27 -8.34 -11.61
C HIS A 72 -1.57 -8.73 -10.87
N TYR A 73 -2.42 -7.75 -10.52
CA TYR A 73 -3.67 -7.95 -9.76
C TYR A 73 -3.49 -8.49 -8.32
N ALA A 74 -2.27 -8.44 -7.78
CA ALA A 74 -2.01 -8.63 -6.36
C ALA A 74 -1.78 -7.27 -5.67
N LEU A 75 -2.35 -7.11 -4.47
CA LEU A 75 -2.07 -6.01 -3.57
C LEU A 75 -1.22 -6.51 -2.40
N ILE A 76 -0.12 -5.82 -2.12
CA ILE A 76 0.75 -6.08 -0.98
C ILE A 76 0.64 -4.89 -0.03
N LEU A 77 0.31 -5.18 1.22
CA LEU A 77 0.21 -4.22 2.31
C LEU A 77 1.22 -4.60 3.39
N GLU A 78 1.98 -3.61 3.86
CA GLU A 78 2.89 -3.76 4.99
C GLU A 78 2.31 -3.00 6.18
N VAL A 79 2.09 -3.72 7.27
CA VAL A 79 1.47 -3.20 8.50
C VAL A 79 2.45 -3.38 9.64
N GLU A 80 2.70 -2.32 10.39
CA GLU A 80 3.34 -2.43 11.69
C GLU A 80 2.25 -2.52 12.77
N ALA A 81 2.34 -3.51 13.66
CA ALA A 81 1.34 -3.74 14.70
C ALA A 81 1.98 -4.15 16.02
N GLU A 82 1.50 -3.57 17.13
CA GLU A 82 1.92 -3.91 18.50
C GLU A 82 1.41 -5.30 18.92
N ASN A 83 0.26 -5.71 18.40
CA ASN A 83 -0.37 -6.98 18.71
C ASN A 83 -0.74 -7.74 17.43
N LEU A 84 -0.19 -8.96 17.29
CA LEU A 84 -0.43 -9.83 16.13
C LEU A 84 -1.67 -10.72 16.29
N SER A 85 -2.33 -10.77 17.45
CA SER A 85 -3.58 -11.54 17.62
C SER A 85 -4.69 -11.08 16.70
N ASP A 86 -4.64 -9.80 16.31
CA ASP A 86 -5.70 -9.14 15.55
C ASP A 86 -5.38 -9.07 14.04
N ALA A 87 -4.31 -9.74 13.60
CA ALA A 87 -3.82 -9.66 12.23
C ALA A 87 -4.90 -9.97 11.18
N LYS A 88 -5.67 -11.06 11.35
CA LYS A 88 -6.78 -11.38 10.44
C LYS A 88 -7.85 -10.28 10.40
N PHE A 89 -8.19 -9.71 11.55
CA PHE A 89 -9.19 -8.65 11.64
C PHE A 89 -8.70 -7.35 10.98
N ILE A 90 -7.45 -6.96 11.21
CA ILE A 90 -6.82 -5.81 10.54
C ILE A 90 -6.77 -6.04 9.02
N ALA A 91 -6.37 -7.23 8.57
CA ALA A 91 -6.33 -7.58 7.16
C ALA A 91 -7.72 -7.51 6.51
N GLN A 92 -8.78 -7.93 7.19
CA GLN A 92 -10.15 -7.78 6.73
C GLN A 92 -10.54 -6.30 6.56
N GLN A 93 -10.25 -5.46 7.55
CA GLN A 93 -10.56 -4.02 7.45
C GLN A 93 -9.87 -3.36 6.26
N LEU A 94 -8.61 -3.75 5.98
CA LEU A 94 -7.84 -3.20 4.87
C LEU A 94 -8.28 -3.75 3.50
N ALA A 95 -8.60 -5.04 3.43
CA ALA A 95 -8.89 -5.72 2.18
C ALA A 95 -10.35 -5.57 1.74
N GLU A 96 -11.33 -5.62 2.64
CA GLU A 96 -12.77 -5.60 2.29
C GLU A 96 -13.18 -4.46 1.33
N PRO A 97 -12.70 -3.21 1.51
CA PRO A 97 -13.06 -2.11 0.61
C PRO A 97 -12.53 -2.26 -0.81
N VAL A 98 -11.49 -3.06 -1.04
CA VAL A 98 -10.74 -3.12 -2.30
C VAL A 98 -10.64 -4.52 -2.91
N LYS A 99 -11.09 -5.56 -2.21
CA LYS A 99 -10.87 -6.96 -2.60
C LYS A 99 -11.39 -7.32 -3.99
N ASN A 100 -12.44 -6.64 -4.47
CA ASN A 100 -12.98 -6.87 -5.82
C ASN A 100 -12.09 -6.33 -6.96
N SER A 101 -11.02 -5.58 -6.64
CA SER A 101 -10.06 -5.06 -7.63
C SER A 101 -8.80 -5.91 -7.77
N TYR A 102 -8.65 -6.95 -6.95
CA TYR A 102 -7.46 -7.78 -6.88
C TYR A 102 -7.83 -9.26 -6.85
N ASN A 103 -7.00 -10.10 -7.45
CA ASN A 103 -7.14 -11.56 -7.36
C ASN A 103 -6.55 -12.08 -6.04
N GLU A 104 -5.63 -11.32 -5.47
CA GLU A 104 -4.90 -11.67 -4.25
C GLU A 104 -4.56 -10.41 -3.45
N ILE A 105 -4.70 -10.49 -2.12
CA ILE A 105 -4.22 -9.45 -1.20
C ILE A 105 -3.34 -10.11 -0.14
N LEU A 106 -2.11 -9.62 -0.01
CA LEU A 106 -1.13 -10.08 0.97
C LEU A 106 -0.88 -8.97 1.99
N VAL A 107 -1.19 -9.22 3.24
CA VAL A 107 -0.95 -8.30 4.35
C VAL A 107 0.17 -8.88 5.22
N TYR A 108 1.32 -8.21 5.22
CA TYR A 108 2.48 -8.56 6.01
C TYR A 108 2.53 -7.72 7.28
N PHE A 109 2.68 -8.38 8.42
CA PHE A 109 2.72 -7.74 9.73
C PHE A 109 4.13 -7.74 10.29
N PHE A 110 4.62 -6.56 10.64
CA PHE A 110 5.95 -6.28 11.18
C PHE A 110 5.84 -5.74 12.61
N PRO A 111 6.88 -5.92 13.44
CA PRO A 111 6.96 -5.24 14.73
C PRO A 111 7.14 -3.70 14.56
N PRO A 112 6.58 -2.86 15.45
CA PRO A 112 6.53 -1.38 15.36
C PRO A 112 7.88 -0.67 15.23
N ASP A 113 8.97 -1.35 15.61
CA ASP A 113 10.32 -0.77 15.68
C ASP A 113 11.30 -1.41 14.69
N GLY A 114 10.77 -2.13 13.68
CA GLY A 114 11.59 -2.68 12.60
C GLY A 114 12.62 -3.72 13.04
N GLN A 115 12.52 -4.24 14.28
CA GLN A 115 13.41 -5.29 14.76
C GLN A 115 13.21 -6.56 13.94
N GLY A 116 14.16 -6.84 13.05
CA GLY A 116 14.26 -8.10 12.32
C GLY A 116 14.06 -8.02 10.81
N GLY A 117 13.62 -6.89 10.24
CA GLY A 117 13.46 -6.66 8.79
C GLY A 117 12.48 -7.59 8.06
N LEU A 118 12.07 -8.69 8.67
CA LEU A 118 11.17 -9.70 8.16
C LEU A 118 9.82 -9.60 8.87
N PRO A 119 8.72 -9.94 8.17
CA PRO A 119 7.40 -9.98 8.77
C PRO A 119 7.23 -11.17 9.71
N ASP A 120 6.48 -10.98 10.79
CA ASP A 120 6.20 -12.00 11.80
C ASP A 120 5.00 -12.86 11.39
N ARG A 121 4.08 -12.26 10.64
CA ARG A 121 2.81 -12.86 10.25
C ARG A 121 2.40 -12.36 8.87
N ARG A 122 1.73 -13.22 8.11
CA ARG A 122 1.07 -12.87 6.85
C ARG A 122 -0.37 -13.29 6.89
N VAL A 123 -1.26 -12.42 6.45
CA VAL A 123 -2.62 -12.79 6.10
C VAL A 123 -2.76 -12.66 4.59
N GLN A 124 -3.19 -13.74 3.95
CA GLN A 124 -3.46 -13.79 2.52
C GLN A 124 -4.96 -13.91 2.31
N TRP A 125 -5.51 -13.05 1.46
CA TRP A 125 -6.86 -13.17 0.95
C TRP A 125 -6.84 -13.58 -0.52
N THR A 126 -7.65 -14.58 -0.86
CA THR A 126 -8.07 -14.87 -2.24
C THR A 126 -9.57 -15.09 -2.28
N GLU A 127 -10.18 -14.98 -3.45
CA GLU A 127 -11.61 -15.30 -3.62
C GLU A 127 -11.93 -16.75 -3.22
N SER A 128 -11.05 -17.69 -3.55
CA SER A 128 -11.27 -19.12 -3.34
C SER A 128 -11.09 -19.59 -1.89
N THR A 129 -10.15 -18.97 -1.15
CA THR A 129 -9.77 -19.43 0.20
C THR A 129 -10.24 -18.48 1.30
N GLY A 130 -10.69 -17.28 0.95
CA GLY A 130 -10.85 -16.20 1.91
C GLY A 130 -9.52 -15.87 2.59
N TYR A 131 -9.59 -15.48 3.87
CA TYR A 131 -8.45 -15.04 4.67
C TYR A 131 -7.75 -16.21 5.36
N VAL A 132 -6.52 -16.49 4.94
CA VAL A 132 -5.61 -17.49 5.52
C VAL A 132 -4.46 -16.77 6.22
N GLU A 133 -4.23 -17.12 7.48
CA GLU A 133 -3.17 -16.54 8.30
C GLU A 133 -2.01 -17.53 8.45
N VAL A 134 -0.78 -17.03 8.35
CA VAL A 134 0.45 -17.81 8.44
C VAL A 134 1.40 -17.12 9.42
N ASN A 135 1.88 -17.87 10.41
CA ASN A 135 3.01 -17.47 11.24
C ASN A 135 4.31 -17.70 10.46
N LEU A 136 5.12 -16.65 10.30
CA LEU A 136 6.34 -16.70 9.50
C LEU A 136 7.60 -16.93 10.33
N ARG A 137 7.54 -16.77 11.66
CA ARG A 137 8.69 -17.03 12.55
C ARG A 137 8.81 -18.47 13.01
N SER A 138 7.79 -19.30 12.78
CA SER A 138 7.74 -20.69 13.24
C SER A 138 7.88 -21.72 12.11
N GLN A 139 8.44 -21.32 10.96
CA GLN A 139 8.67 -22.20 9.81
C GLN A 139 10.10 -22.71 9.76
#